data_AF-A0A8J6VU29-F1
#
_entry.id   AF-A0A8J6VU29-F1
#
_cell.length_a   1.000
_cell.length_b   1.000
_cell.length_c   1.000
_cell.angle_alpha   90.00
_cell.angle_beta   90.00
_cell.angle_gamma   90.00
#
_symmetry.space_group_name_H-M   'P 1'
#
loop_
_entity.id
_entity.type
_entity.pdbx_description
1 polymer ?
#
loop_
_entity_poly.entity_id
_entity_poly.type
_entity_poly.pdbx_seq_one_letter_code
_entity_poly.pdbx_strand_id
1 'polypeptide(L)'
;MKIPVRFAVSLSLLVPVLTVPLMSNANPASSLENLPTGEYYYEAIHASETSSRSILFRKAGRTVIGVQMGANRSCFRGFAEGNRIVNATRVFPPYDPASRQDFQEEMLDLSQYSPVERAGRDRDRATLRTCIQFFWR
;
A
#
# COMPACT_ATOMS: atom_id res chain seq x y z
N MET A 1 39.01 54.92 15.57
CA MET A 1 38.02 54.55 14.54
C MET A 1 37.62 53.09 14.76
N LYS A 2 36.35 52.84 15.11
CA LYS A 2 35.83 51.50 15.46
C LYS A 2 34.90 51.03 14.33
N ILE A 3 35.17 49.85 13.78
CA ILE A 3 34.42 49.21 12.70
C ILE A 3 33.41 48.24 13.35
N PRO A 4 32.10 48.34 13.09
CA PRO A 4 31.15 47.35 13.58
C PRO A 4 31.09 46.11 12.67
N VAL A 5 31.35 44.96 13.29
CA VAL A 5 31.23 43.61 12.72
C VAL A 5 29.74 43.27 12.52
N ARG A 6 29.33 42.96 11.29
CA ARG A 6 28.00 42.39 10.99
C ARG A 6 28.08 40.87 11.03
N PHE A 7 27.39 40.27 12.00
CA PHE A 7 27.10 38.83 12.03
C PHE A 7 26.02 38.51 10.99
N ALA A 8 26.37 37.73 9.97
CA ALA A 8 25.39 37.08 9.11
C ALA A 8 24.97 35.76 9.77
N VAL A 9 23.78 35.74 10.36
CA VAL A 9 23.13 34.52 10.82
C VAL A 9 22.58 33.81 9.58
N SER A 10 23.28 32.77 9.14
CA SER A 10 22.79 31.87 8.10
C SER A 10 21.65 31.04 8.68
N LEU A 11 20.41 31.36 8.28
CA LEU A 11 19.22 30.63 8.69
C LEU A 11 19.20 29.29 7.94
N SER A 12 19.58 28.22 8.65
CA SER A 12 19.46 26.85 8.19
C SER A 12 17.99 26.49 7.90
N LEU A 13 17.59 26.52 6.63
CA LEU A 13 16.38 25.86 6.17
C LEU A 13 16.66 24.36 6.04
N LEU A 14 16.63 23.68 7.18
CA LEU A 14 16.43 22.23 7.25
C LEU A 14 15.04 21.94 6.71
N VAL A 15 14.98 21.51 5.45
CA VAL A 15 13.79 20.83 4.91
C VAL A 15 13.66 19.52 5.70
N PRO A 16 12.58 19.29 6.47
CA PRO A 16 12.34 17.98 7.00
C PRO A 16 11.99 17.08 5.82
N VAL A 17 12.96 16.28 5.37
CA VAL A 17 12.67 15.07 4.59
C VAL A 17 11.74 14.26 5.48
N LEU A 18 10.45 14.22 5.12
CA LEU A 18 9.50 13.27 5.71
C LEU A 18 9.97 11.86 5.35
N THR A 19 10.89 11.33 6.14
CA THR A 19 11.16 9.91 6.22
C THR A 19 9.90 9.29 6.79
N VAL A 20 9.04 8.78 5.91
CA VAL A 20 7.96 7.89 6.33
C VAL A 20 8.64 6.70 7.01
N PRO A 21 8.41 6.46 8.32
CA PRO A 21 9.01 5.32 8.98
C PRO A 21 8.45 4.06 8.34
N LEU A 22 9.35 3.23 7.80
CA LEU A 22 9.07 1.89 7.29
C LEU A 22 8.78 0.98 8.49
N MET A 23 7.64 1.19 9.19
CA MET A 23 7.26 0.33 10.31
C MET A 23 6.68 -0.98 9.77
N SER A 24 7.57 -1.90 9.40
CA SER A 24 7.22 -3.29 9.09
C SER A 24 7.28 -4.14 10.36
N ASN A 25 6.39 -3.88 11.31
CA ASN A 25 6.07 -4.85 12.36
C ASN A 25 4.56 -5.15 12.26
N ALA A 26 4.17 -5.86 11.20
CA ALA A 26 2.89 -6.56 11.23
C ALA A 26 3.08 -7.72 12.22
N ASN A 27 2.53 -7.59 13.42
CA ASN A 27 2.47 -8.71 14.35
C ASN A 27 1.59 -9.78 13.67
N PRO A 28 2.07 -11.01 13.40
CA PRO A 28 1.32 -12.00 12.62
C PRO A 28 0.00 -12.44 13.28
N ALA A 29 -0.20 -12.09 14.55
CA ALA A 29 -1.45 -12.30 15.29
C ALA A 29 -2.45 -11.12 15.21
N SER A 30 -2.08 -9.99 14.61
CA SER A 30 -2.95 -8.82 14.48
C SER A 30 -3.79 -8.90 13.21
N SER A 31 -5.10 -8.68 13.34
CA SER A 31 -5.99 -8.67 12.18
C SER A 31 -5.69 -7.49 11.26
N LEU A 32 -6.01 -7.60 9.96
CA LEU A 32 -5.81 -6.53 8.98
C LEU A 32 -6.36 -5.18 9.46
N GLU A 33 -7.56 -5.19 10.04
CA GLU A 33 -8.22 -4.01 10.59
C GLU A 33 -7.35 -3.26 11.61
N ASN A 34 -6.66 -4.02 12.48
CA ASN A 34 -5.83 -3.52 13.57
C ASN A 34 -4.40 -3.19 13.16
N LEU A 35 -4.00 -3.50 11.92
CA LEU A 35 -2.69 -3.10 11.42
C LEU A 35 -2.56 -1.58 11.37
N PRO A 36 -1.39 -1.01 11.68
CA PRO A 36 -1.18 0.43 11.57
C PRO A 36 -1.31 0.92 10.12
N THR A 37 -1.22 2.24 9.94
CA THR A 37 -1.09 2.81 8.59
C THR A 37 0.29 2.44 8.05
N GLY A 38 0.35 1.90 6.84
CA GLY A 38 1.59 1.34 6.30
C GLY A 38 1.40 0.62 4.97
N GLU A 39 2.50 0.10 4.44
CA GLU A 39 2.50 -0.78 3.28
C GLU A 39 2.73 -2.22 3.71
N TYR A 40 1.96 -3.13 3.13
CA TYR A 40 1.99 -4.53 3.48
C TYR A 40 2.04 -5.39 2.23
N TYR A 41 2.83 -6.45 2.30
CA TYR A 41 3.01 -7.41 1.24
C TYR A 41 2.66 -8.81 1.73
N TYR A 42 1.81 -9.48 0.98
CA TYR A 42 1.22 -10.78 1.29
C TYR A 42 1.39 -11.72 0.11
N GLU A 43 1.72 -12.99 0.38
CA GLU A 43 1.81 -14.04 -0.63
C GLU A 43 0.82 -15.16 -0.32
N ALA A 44 0.19 -15.73 -1.34
CA ALA A 44 -0.75 -16.83 -1.15
C ALA A 44 -0.06 -18.03 -0.48
N ILE A 45 -0.69 -18.60 0.55
CA ILE A 45 -0.18 -19.76 1.31
C ILE A 45 -0.06 -20.99 0.41
N HIS A 46 -1.03 -21.15 -0.51
CA HIS A 46 -1.04 -22.21 -1.51
C HIS A 46 -0.94 -21.61 -2.92
N ALA A 47 0.27 -21.22 -3.31
CA ALA A 47 0.55 -20.89 -4.69
C ALA A 47 0.65 -22.20 -5.51
N SER A 48 -0.28 -22.46 -6.43
CA SER A 48 0.06 -23.36 -7.54
C SER A 48 1.11 -22.65 -8.40
N GLU A 49 2.03 -23.40 -9.02
CA GLU A 49 3.10 -22.82 -9.88
C GLU A 49 2.56 -21.88 -10.99
N THR A 50 1.28 -22.06 -11.36
CA THR A 50 0.58 -21.27 -12.38
C THR A 50 -0.23 -20.09 -11.83
N SER A 51 -0.32 -19.90 -10.51
CA SER A 51 -1.22 -18.92 -9.90
C SER A 51 -0.68 -18.25 -8.63
N SER A 52 0.65 -18.11 -8.50
CA SER A 52 1.26 -17.30 -7.44
C SER A 52 0.60 -15.91 -7.39
N ARG A 53 -0.29 -15.74 -6.42
CA ARG A 53 -1.01 -14.49 -6.16
C ARG A 53 -0.32 -13.82 -4.99
N SER A 54 0.30 -12.69 -5.26
CA SER A 54 0.79 -11.80 -4.21
C SER A 54 -0.03 -10.53 -4.20
N ILE A 55 -0.05 -9.86 -3.06
CA ILE A 55 -0.83 -8.66 -2.84
C ILE A 55 0.08 -7.66 -2.16
N LEU A 56 0.17 -6.48 -2.77
CA LEU A 56 0.86 -5.34 -2.19
C LEU A 56 -0.16 -4.24 -1.99
N PHE A 57 -0.32 -3.74 -0.78
CA PHE A 57 -1.27 -2.66 -0.50
C PHE A 57 -0.73 -1.65 0.48
N ARG A 58 -1.30 -0.44 0.43
CA ARG A 58 -1.18 0.60 1.43
C ARG A 58 -2.48 0.70 2.22
N LYS A 59 -2.39 0.62 3.54
CA LYS A 59 -3.49 0.90 4.47
C LYS A 59 -3.34 2.30 5.04
N ALA A 60 -4.43 3.07 5.06
CA ALA A 60 -4.54 4.37 5.70
C ALA A 60 -5.85 4.45 6.49
N GLY A 61 -5.77 4.39 7.82
CA GLY A 61 -6.94 4.14 8.66
C GLY A 61 -7.60 2.81 8.30
N ARG A 62 -8.89 2.82 7.95
CA ARG A 62 -9.61 1.64 7.42
C ARG A 62 -9.52 1.48 5.91
N THR A 63 -9.05 2.49 5.17
CA THR A 63 -8.98 2.42 3.71
C THR A 63 -7.78 1.59 3.29
N VAL A 64 -7.97 0.70 2.32
CA VAL A 64 -6.91 -0.10 1.71
C VAL A 64 -6.90 0.14 0.20
N ILE A 65 -5.73 0.47 -0.35
CA ILE A 65 -5.52 0.57 -1.80
C ILE A 65 -4.33 -0.30 -2.15
N GLY A 66 -4.48 -1.16 -3.15
CA GLY A 66 -3.44 -2.13 -3.47
C GLY A 66 -3.45 -2.63 -4.89
N VAL A 67 -2.50 -3.50 -5.15
CA VAL A 67 -2.36 -4.28 -6.36
C VAL A 67 -2.41 -5.76 -6.00
N GLN A 68 -3.28 -6.50 -6.69
CA GLN A 68 -3.25 -7.96 -6.72
C GLN A 68 -2.41 -8.38 -7.92
N MET A 69 -1.38 -9.18 -7.66
CA MET A 69 -0.45 -9.73 -8.65
C MET A 69 -0.79 -11.20 -8.91
N GLY A 70 -0.43 -11.70 -10.10
CA GLY A 70 -0.74 -13.05 -10.57
C GLY A 70 -1.15 -13.02 -12.04
N ALA A 71 -1.97 -13.99 -12.46
CA ALA A 71 -2.46 -14.09 -13.84
C ALA A 71 -3.22 -12.82 -14.29
N ASN A 72 -4.04 -12.25 -13.41
CA ASN A 72 -4.83 -11.05 -13.69
C ASN A 72 -4.41 -9.93 -12.73
N ARG A 73 -3.37 -9.19 -13.11
CA ARG A 73 -2.91 -8.01 -12.36
C ARG A 73 -4.04 -6.98 -12.30
N SER A 74 -4.38 -6.50 -11.11
CA SER A 74 -5.42 -5.49 -10.93
C SER A 74 -5.12 -4.55 -9.78
N CYS A 75 -5.58 -3.31 -9.90
CA CYS A 75 -5.65 -2.38 -8.79
C CYS A 75 -6.94 -2.63 -8.01
N PHE A 76 -6.93 -2.38 -6.71
CA PHE A 76 -8.14 -2.37 -5.90
C PHE A 76 -8.14 -1.27 -4.85
N ARG A 77 -9.34 -0.88 -4.42
CA ARG A 77 -9.60 0.00 -3.28
C ARG A 77 -10.76 -0.58 -2.50
N GLY A 78 -10.63 -0.71 -1.18
CA GLY A 78 -11.72 -1.14 -0.30
C GLY A 78 -11.45 -0.75 1.14
N PHE A 79 -12.10 -1.45 2.07
CA PHE A 79 -11.96 -1.20 3.50
C PHE A 79 -11.51 -2.46 4.25
N ALA A 80 -10.64 -2.26 5.24
CA ALA A 80 -10.23 -3.31 6.17
C ALA A 80 -11.33 -3.57 7.20
N GLU A 81 -11.73 -4.83 7.33
CA GLU A 81 -12.67 -5.33 8.34
C GLU A 81 -12.24 -6.74 8.76
N GLY A 82 -11.88 -6.94 10.03
CA GLY A 82 -11.23 -8.18 10.47
C GLY A 82 -9.96 -8.46 9.67
N ASN A 83 -9.94 -9.61 8.97
CA ASN A 83 -8.87 -10.03 8.05
C ASN A 83 -9.24 -9.89 6.57
N ARG A 84 -10.29 -9.12 6.26
CA ARG A 84 -10.87 -9.04 4.93
C ARG A 84 -10.78 -7.64 4.36
N ILE A 85 -10.80 -7.57 3.04
CA ILE A 85 -11.03 -6.34 2.29
C ILE A 85 -12.45 -6.40 1.73
N VAL A 86 -13.30 -5.54 2.28
CA VAL A 86 -14.73 -5.46 1.99
C VAL A 86 -15.06 -4.18 1.22
N ASN A 87 -16.26 -4.11 0.63
CA ASN A 87 -16.76 -2.93 -0.10
C ASN A 87 -15.71 -2.38 -1.09
N ALA A 88 -15.17 -3.26 -1.93
CA ALA A 88 -13.99 -2.97 -2.74
C ALA A 88 -14.33 -2.78 -4.22
N THR A 89 -13.63 -1.87 -4.87
CA THR A 89 -13.60 -1.70 -6.32
C THR A 89 -12.30 -2.27 -6.85
N ARG A 90 -12.35 -3.11 -7.88
CA ARG A 90 -11.20 -3.61 -8.64
C ARG A 90 -11.18 -2.98 -10.02
N VAL A 91 -9.99 -2.68 -10.52
CA VAL A 91 -9.78 -2.14 -11.87
C VAL A 91 -8.61 -2.86 -12.52
N PHE A 92 -8.84 -3.37 -13.74
CA PHE A 92 -7.82 -4.04 -14.54
C PHE A 92 -7.13 -3.05 -15.49
N PRO A 93 -5.86 -3.27 -15.86
CA PRO A 93 -5.23 -2.56 -16.97
C PRO A 93 -6.14 -2.54 -18.22
N PRO A 94 -6.28 -1.41 -18.93
CA PRO A 94 -5.46 -0.19 -18.86
C PRO A 94 -5.86 0.83 -17.77
N TYR A 95 -6.62 0.42 -16.75
CA TYR A 95 -7.07 1.26 -15.63
C TYR A 95 -8.00 2.40 -16.05
N ASP A 96 -9.06 2.04 -16.77
CA ASP A 96 -10.12 2.96 -17.19
C ASP A 96 -11.42 2.72 -16.39
N PRO A 97 -12.42 3.63 -16.47
CA PRO A 97 -13.69 3.42 -15.79
C PRO A 97 -14.50 2.21 -16.28
N ALA A 98 -14.30 1.75 -17.52
CA ALA A 98 -15.02 0.62 -18.10
C ALA A 98 -14.49 -0.74 -17.61
N SER A 99 -13.24 -0.80 -17.12
CA SER A 99 -12.63 -2.00 -16.53
C SER A 99 -12.86 -2.12 -15.02
N ARG A 100 -13.76 -1.31 -14.45
CA ARG A 100 -14.16 -1.33 -13.04
C ARG A 100 -15.09 -2.50 -12.74
N GLN A 101 -14.85 -3.16 -11.61
CA GLN A 101 -15.71 -4.19 -11.02
C GLN A 101 -15.86 -3.89 -9.53
N ASP A 102 -17.10 -3.71 -9.07
CA ASP A 102 -17.41 -3.43 -7.68
C ASP A 102 -17.85 -4.70 -6.94
N PHE A 103 -17.36 -4.84 -5.70
CA PHE A 103 -17.61 -5.98 -4.80
C PHE A 103 -18.24 -5.43 -3.51
N GLN A 104 -19.52 -5.77 -3.28
CA GLN A 104 -20.31 -5.25 -2.15
C GLN A 104 -19.98 -5.93 -0.81
N GLU A 105 -19.56 -7.21 -0.83
CA GLU A 105 -19.38 -7.99 0.41
C GLU A 105 -17.89 -8.24 0.68
N GLU A 106 -17.28 -9.18 -0.03
CA GLU A 106 -15.90 -9.58 0.21
C GLU A 106 -15.14 -9.66 -1.11
N MET A 107 -14.07 -8.88 -1.26
CA MET A 107 -13.18 -8.98 -2.41
C MET A 107 -12.01 -9.93 -2.14
N LEU A 108 -11.57 -9.98 -0.88
CA LEU A 108 -10.33 -10.65 -0.50
C LEU A 108 -10.33 -11.07 0.97
N ASP A 109 -10.10 -12.35 1.19
CA ASP A 109 -9.75 -12.91 2.50
C ASP A 109 -8.22 -13.03 2.64
N LEU A 110 -7.62 -12.31 3.60
CA LEU A 110 -6.18 -12.46 3.87
C LEU A 110 -5.85 -13.74 4.64
N SER A 111 -6.83 -14.52 5.11
CA SER A 111 -6.57 -15.84 5.73
C SER A 111 -5.87 -16.81 4.77
N GLN A 112 -6.01 -16.60 3.46
CA GLN A 112 -5.37 -17.38 2.40
C GLN A 112 -3.95 -16.90 2.05
N TYR A 113 -3.45 -15.87 2.74
CA TYR A 113 -2.18 -15.23 2.47
C TYR A 113 -1.31 -15.14 3.72
N SER A 114 0.00 -15.24 3.54
CA SER A 114 0.99 -15.03 4.59
C SER A 114 1.65 -13.67 4.42
N PRO A 115 1.79 -12.86 5.48
CA PRO A 115 2.60 -11.64 5.42
C PRO A 115 4.06 -11.99 5.12
N VAL A 116 4.73 -11.20 4.30
CA VAL A 116 6.16 -11.38 4.01
C VAL A 116 6.89 -10.09 4.36
N GLU A 117 7.96 -10.21 5.14
CA GLU A 117 8.81 -9.07 5.55
C GLU A 117 9.63 -8.46 4.41
N ARG A 118 9.54 -9.02 3.19
CA ARG A 118 10.21 -8.43 2.03
C ARG A 118 9.53 -7.15 1.62
N ALA A 119 10.35 -6.13 1.38
CA ALA A 119 9.95 -5.02 0.54
C ALA A 119 9.45 -5.60 -0.79
N GLY A 120 8.15 -5.41 -1.10
CA GLY A 120 7.59 -5.83 -2.39
C GLY A 120 8.49 -5.35 -3.54
N ARG A 121 8.59 -6.16 -4.62
CA ARG A 121 9.52 -5.91 -5.73
C ARG A 121 9.33 -4.48 -6.27
N ASP A 122 10.39 -3.83 -6.72
CA ASP A 122 10.33 -2.42 -7.18
C ASP A 122 9.23 -2.17 -8.23
N ARG A 123 9.01 -3.16 -9.11
CA ARG A 123 7.93 -3.16 -10.11
C ARG A 123 6.54 -3.14 -9.47
N ASP A 124 6.35 -3.87 -8.38
CA ASP A 124 5.07 -3.98 -7.68
C ASP A 124 4.80 -2.67 -6.94
N ARG A 125 5.82 -2.07 -6.32
CA ARG A 125 5.74 -0.72 -5.72
C ARG A 125 5.43 0.37 -6.74
N ALA A 126 5.99 0.29 -7.95
CA ALA A 126 5.62 1.20 -9.04
C ALA A 126 4.15 1.04 -9.42
N THR A 127 3.66 -0.19 -9.51
CA THR A 127 2.24 -0.47 -9.79
C THR A 127 1.33 0.02 -8.67
N LEU A 128 1.71 -0.19 -7.41
CA LEU A 128 0.99 0.34 -6.25
C LEU A 128 0.85 1.86 -6.33
N ARG A 129 1.92 2.58 -6.70
CA ARG A 129 1.87 4.04 -6.89
C ARG A 129 0.85 4.44 -7.95
N THR A 130 0.77 3.72 -9.07
CA THR A 130 -0.26 3.93 -10.09
C THR A 130 -1.67 3.69 -9.54
N CYS A 131 -1.89 2.60 -8.82
CA CYS A 131 -3.18 2.28 -8.20
C CYS A 131 -3.61 3.38 -7.21
N ILE A 132 -2.68 3.85 -6.39
CA ILE A 132 -2.91 4.95 -5.44
C ILE A 132 -3.31 6.23 -6.18
N GLN A 133 -2.59 6.61 -7.24
CA GLN A 133 -2.92 7.80 -8.03
C GLN A 133 -4.27 7.68 -8.73
N PHE A 134 -4.68 6.48 -9.14
CA PHE A 134 -5.98 6.26 -9.76
C PHE A 134 -7.14 6.42 -8.76
N PHE A 135 -6.98 5.88 -7.54
CA PHE A 135 -8.04 5.79 -6.54
C PHE A 135 -8.12 6.95 -5.53
N TRP A 136 -7.08 7.78 -5.41
CA TRP A 136 -7.09 9.00 -4.59
C TRP A 136 -7.37 10.28 -5.39
N ARG A 137 -7.55 10.18 -6.72
CA ARG A 137 -8.20 11.23 -7.51
C ARG A 137 -9.68 11.29 -7.17
#